data_AF-A0A932QAJ2-F1
#
_entry.id   AF-A0A932QAJ2-F1
#
_cell.length_a   1.000
_cell.length_b   1.000
_cell.length_c   1.000
_cell.angle_alpha   90.00
_cell.angle_beta   90.00
_cell.angle_gamma   90.00
#
_symmetry.space_group_name_H-M   'P 1'
#
loop_
_entity.id
_entity.type
_entity.pdbx_description
1 polymer ?
#
loop_
_entity_poly.entity_id
_entity_poly.type
_entity_poly.pdbx_seq_one_letter_code
_entity_poly.pdbx_strand_id
1 'polypeptide(L)'
;MKRLRCLGALPLVFFAWTAYGYFQNGNQAELWWICNVSNVALGIGMLAAWPGLTWIATLWILLGIGPWLLDGFSVSGFQAHSFFTHLGSAALGLYAMSRLPAKPGIWWRAALFFYGVQLATRLATGPRFNVNQVYDMHESFRAQFTSYWVYFALNTVFFVAGLLALELLLRKTIARAGRMRG
;
A
#
# COMPACT_ATOMS: atom_id res chain seq x y z
N MET A 1 -6.67 22.57 -4.70
CA MET A 1 -7.26 21.89 -3.52
C MET A 1 -8.56 21.15 -3.86
N LYS A 2 -9.66 21.81 -4.27
CA LYS A 2 -10.94 21.13 -4.60
C LYS A 2 -10.81 19.98 -5.62
N ARG A 3 -10.11 20.20 -6.73
CA ARG A 3 -9.86 19.16 -7.75
C ARG A 3 -9.13 17.92 -7.19
N LEU A 4 -8.19 18.11 -6.27
CA LEU A 4 -7.46 17.01 -5.64
C LEU A 4 -8.36 16.17 -4.73
N ARG A 5 -9.29 16.82 -4.02
CA ARG A 5 -10.28 16.13 -3.18
C ARG A 5 -11.19 15.23 -4.01
N CYS A 6 -11.73 15.73 -5.12
CA CYS A 6 -12.60 14.93 -6.00
C CYS A 6 -11.89 13.70 -6.56
N LEU A 7 -10.59 13.80 -6.89
CA LEU A 7 -9.81 12.65 -7.33
C LEU A 7 -9.64 11.57 -6.25
N GLY A 8 -9.82 11.91 -4.97
CA GLY A 8 -9.83 10.96 -3.87
C GLY A 8 -10.99 9.95 -3.92
N ALA A 9 -12.03 10.21 -4.72
CA ALA A 9 -13.07 9.22 -4.97
C ALA A 9 -12.56 8.03 -5.80
N LEU A 10 -11.55 8.22 -6.67
CA LEU A 10 -11.08 7.18 -7.59
C LEU A 10 -10.44 5.97 -6.86
N PRO A 11 -9.52 6.14 -5.89
CA PRO A 11 -9.00 5.00 -5.12
C PRO A 11 -10.10 4.25 -4.37
N LEU A 12 -11.16 4.94 -3.92
CA LEU A 12 -12.31 4.30 -3.28
C LEU A 12 -13.15 3.50 -4.27
N VAL A 13 -13.31 3.98 -5.51
CA VAL A 13 -13.97 3.24 -6.59
C VAL A 13 -13.17 1.99 -6.96
N PHE A 14 -11.83 2.10 -7.07
CA PHE A 14 -10.97 0.95 -7.34
C PHE A 14 -11.04 -0.09 -6.22
N PHE A 15 -11.05 0.36 -4.96
CA PHE A 15 -11.28 -0.50 -3.81
C PHE A 15 -12.67 -1.15 -3.84
N ALA A 16 -13.74 -0.39 -4.11
CA ALA A 16 -15.10 -0.91 -4.15
C ALA A 16 -15.29 -1.98 -5.24
N TRP A 17 -14.69 -1.78 -6.42
CA TRP A 17 -14.69 -2.79 -7.48
C TRP A 17 -13.94 -4.05 -7.05
N THR A 18 -12.75 -3.89 -6.47
CA THR A 18 -11.97 -5.02 -5.94
C THR A 18 -12.74 -5.76 -4.84
N ALA A 19 -13.38 -5.03 -3.93
CA ALA A 19 -14.20 -5.58 -2.88
C ALA A 19 -15.36 -6.39 -3.43
N TYR A 20 -16.09 -5.85 -4.39
CA TYR A 20 -17.15 -6.58 -5.07
C TYR A 20 -16.64 -7.91 -5.63
N GLY A 21 -15.48 -7.92 -6.30
CA GLY A 21 -14.83 -9.14 -6.78
C GLY A 21 -14.56 -10.18 -5.67
N TYR A 22 -14.00 -9.74 -4.55
CA TYR A 22 -13.75 -10.63 -3.41
C TYR A 22 -15.01 -11.15 -2.73
N PHE A 23 -16.06 -10.33 -2.62
CA PHE A 23 -17.35 -10.76 -2.06
C PHE A 23 -18.00 -11.84 -2.92
N GLN A 24 -18.00 -11.68 -4.24
CA GLN A 24 -18.56 -12.67 -5.17
C GLN A 24 -17.85 -14.03 -5.08
N ASN A 25 -16.55 -14.02 -4.77
CA ASN A 25 -15.72 -15.22 -4.69
C ASN A 25 -15.57 -15.79 -3.26
N GLY A 26 -16.25 -15.21 -2.26
CA GLY A 26 -16.14 -15.65 -0.87
C GLY A 26 -14.80 -15.34 -0.18
N ASN A 27 -13.95 -14.51 -0.80
CA ASN A 27 -12.57 -14.25 -0.39
C ASN A 27 -12.42 -12.89 0.31
N GLN A 28 -13.35 -12.56 1.20
CA GLN A 28 -13.44 -11.25 1.86
C GLN A 28 -12.18 -10.90 2.68
N ALA A 29 -11.43 -11.90 3.14
CA ALA A 29 -10.17 -11.70 3.87
C ALA A 29 -9.12 -10.94 3.05
N GLU A 30 -9.13 -11.09 1.72
CA GLU A 30 -8.20 -10.41 0.79
C GLU A 30 -8.35 -8.88 0.82
N LEU A 31 -9.47 -8.35 1.32
CA LEU A 31 -9.64 -6.92 1.54
C LEU A 31 -8.63 -6.32 2.53
N TRP A 32 -8.05 -7.17 3.39
CA TRP A 32 -7.09 -6.75 4.40
C TRP A 32 -5.67 -6.58 3.87
N TRP A 33 -5.38 -6.98 2.63
CA TRP A 33 -4.08 -6.72 2.03
C TRP A 33 -3.71 -5.23 2.16
N ILE A 34 -2.47 -4.95 2.54
CA ILE A 34 -2.00 -3.61 2.83
C ILE A 34 -2.21 -2.66 1.64
N CYS A 35 -2.16 -3.16 0.40
CA CYS A 35 -2.47 -2.38 -0.80
C CYS A 35 -3.96 -1.95 -0.84
N ASN A 36 -4.90 -2.85 -0.53
CA ASN A 36 -6.34 -2.55 -0.48
C ASN A 36 -6.65 -1.54 0.63
N VAL A 37 -6.12 -1.76 1.83
CA VAL A 37 -6.29 -0.82 2.95
C VAL A 37 -5.65 0.54 2.61
N SER A 38 -4.51 0.55 1.93
CA SER A 38 -3.86 1.78 1.48
C SER A 38 -4.66 2.51 0.40
N ASN A 39 -5.43 1.81 -0.45
CA ASN A 39 -6.34 2.46 -1.41
C ASN A 39 -7.43 3.25 -0.68
N VAL A 40 -8.03 2.65 0.35
CA VAL A 40 -9.01 3.33 1.22
C VAL A 40 -8.38 4.53 1.92
N ALA A 41 -7.21 4.34 2.53
CA ALA A 41 -6.47 5.40 3.20
C ALA A 41 -6.09 6.55 2.24
N LEU A 42 -5.70 6.23 1.00
CA LEU A 42 -5.37 7.22 -0.01
C LEU A 42 -6.61 8.05 -0.36
N GLY A 43 -7.74 7.40 -0.64
CA GLY A 43 -9.00 8.07 -0.96
C GLY A 43 -9.46 8.99 0.17
N ILE A 44 -9.47 8.49 1.41
CA ILE A 44 -9.81 9.29 2.61
C ILE A 44 -8.84 10.47 2.76
N GLY A 45 -7.53 10.21 2.66
CA GLY A 45 -6.51 11.25 2.79
C GLY A 45 -6.68 12.36 1.76
N MET A 46 -6.98 12.01 0.51
CA MET A 46 -7.22 12.98 -0.56
C MET A 46 -8.53 13.77 -0.34
N LEU A 47 -9.64 13.09 0.00
CA LEU A 47 -10.94 13.73 0.25
C LEU A 47 -10.89 14.70 1.44
N ALA A 48 -10.27 14.28 2.54
CA ALA A 48 -10.08 15.09 3.74
C ALA A 48 -8.99 16.18 3.58
N ALA A 49 -8.24 16.16 2.47
CA ALA A 49 -7.01 16.93 2.30
C ALA A 49 -6.05 16.77 3.48
N TRP A 50 -5.80 15.53 3.89
CA TRP A 50 -4.89 15.13 4.95
C TRP A 50 -3.55 14.66 4.35
N PRO A 51 -2.52 15.54 4.26
CA PRO A 51 -1.29 15.22 3.55
C PRO A 51 -0.55 14.01 4.12
N GLY A 52 -0.55 13.87 5.46
CA GLY A 52 0.12 12.77 6.13
C GLY A 52 -0.44 11.41 5.70
N LEU A 53 -1.76 11.25 5.71
CA LEU A 53 -2.40 9.99 5.32
C LEU A 53 -2.21 9.71 3.82
N THR A 54 -2.33 10.72 2.96
CA THR A 54 -2.04 10.58 1.52
C THR A 54 -0.60 10.10 1.27
N TRP A 55 0.38 10.66 1.98
CA TRP A 55 1.78 10.22 1.86
C TRP A 55 1.95 8.79 2.38
N ILE A 56 1.43 8.46 3.56
CA ILE A 56 1.50 7.10 4.15
C ILE A 56 0.95 6.06 3.17
N ALA A 57 -0.25 6.30 2.66
CA ALA A 57 -0.93 5.39 1.75
C ALA A 57 -0.16 5.25 0.43
N THR A 58 0.33 6.36 -0.12
CA THR A 58 1.07 6.31 -1.40
C THR A 58 2.38 5.53 -1.27
N LEU A 59 3.12 5.69 -0.16
CA LEU A 59 4.35 4.92 0.06
C LEU A 59 4.07 3.42 0.08
N TRP A 60 3.01 2.98 0.76
CA TRP A 60 2.63 1.56 0.79
C TRP A 60 2.12 1.03 -0.54
N ILE A 61 1.37 1.83 -1.31
CA ILE A 61 0.96 1.45 -2.65
C ILE A 61 2.19 1.25 -3.54
N LEU A 62 3.14 2.19 -3.54
CA LEU A 62 4.36 2.10 -4.35
C LEU A 62 5.23 0.91 -3.94
N LEU A 63 5.44 0.72 -2.64
CA LEU A 63 6.23 -0.39 -2.11
C LEU A 63 5.57 -1.74 -2.38
N GLY A 64 4.23 -1.79 -2.37
CA GLY A 64 3.43 -2.97 -2.63
C GLY A 64 3.42 -3.42 -4.10
N ILE A 65 3.83 -2.58 -5.06
CA ILE A 65 3.90 -2.96 -6.48
C ILE A 65 4.83 -4.17 -6.69
N GLY A 66 5.97 -4.21 -6.01
CA GLY A 66 6.94 -5.31 -6.15
C GLY A 66 6.32 -6.66 -5.74
N PRO A 67 5.87 -6.83 -4.49
CA PRO A 67 5.17 -8.03 -4.05
C PRO A 67 3.95 -8.39 -4.89
N TRP A 68 3.16 -7.41 -5.33
CA TRP A 68 2.01 -7.63 -6.21
C TRP A 68 2.41 -8.22 -7.57
N LEU A 69 3.47 -7.70 -8.20
CA LEU A 69 3.98 -8.27 -9.44
C LEU A 69 4.48 -9.69 -9.23
N LEU A 70 5.22 -9.95 -8.14
CA LEU A 70 5.71 -11.29 -7.82
C LEU A 70 4.56 -12.28 -7.65
N ASP A 71 3.52 -11.93 -6.89
CA ASP A 71 2.34 -12.77 -6.69
C ASP A 71 1.57 -13.00 -8.00
N GLY A 72 1.33 -11.93 -8.78
CA GLY A 72 0.62 -12.03 -10.05
C GLY A 72 1.35 -12.88 -11.10
N PHE A 73 2.68 -12.84 -11.13
CA PHE A 73 3.48 -13.68 -12.03
C PHE A 73 3.66 -15.13 -11.53
N SER A 74 3.62 -15.37 -10.21
CA SER A 74 4.01 -16.66 -9.64
C SER A 74 2.83 -17.51 -9.17
N VAL A 75 1.71 -16.89 -8.78
CA VAL A 75 0.63 -17.57 -8.04
C VAL A 75 -0.75 -17.28 -8.62
N SER A 76 -1.16 -16.01 -8.65
CA SER A 76 -2.58 -15.64 -8.73
C SER A 76 -3.04 -15.10 -10.09
N GLY A 77 -2.10 -14.72 -10.97
CA GLY A 77 -2.39 -14.04 -12.23
C GLY A 77 -2.79 -12.56 -12.03
N PHE A 78 -2.98 -11.83 -13.15
CA PHE A 78 -3.38 -10.41 -13.10
C PHE A 78 -4.87 -10.23 -13.39
N GLN A 79 -5.59 -9.63 -12.43
CA GLN A 79 -6.98 -9.23 -12.62
C GLN A 79 -7.09 -7.72 -12.85
N ALA A 80 -8.02 -7.29 -13.71
CA ALA A 80 -8.17 -5.89 -14.10
C ALA A 80 -8.39 -4.95 -12.91
N HIS A 81 -9.21 -5.34 -11.93
CA HIS A 81 -9.43 -4.52 -10.73
C HIS A 81 -8.16 -4.39 -9.87
N SER A 82 -7.34 -5.44 -9.81
CA SER A 82 -6.06 -5.45 -9.11
C SER A 82 -5.05 -4.50 -9.77
N PHE A 83 -5.07 -4.37 -11.10
CA PHE A 83 -4.24 -3.38 -11.80
C PHE A 83 -4.54 -1.94 -11.35
N PHE A 84 -5.82 -1.58 -11.23
CA PHE A 84 -6.21 -0.21 -10.85
C PHE A 84 -5.89 0.12 -9.38
N THR A 85 -6.04 -0.84 -8.47
CA THR A 85 -5.68 -0.63 -7.06
C THR A 85 -4.17 -0.46 -6.86
N HIS A 86 -3.33 -1.02 -7.73
CA HIS A 86 -1.88 -0.86 -7.65
C HIS A 86 -1.41 0.35 -8.47
N LEU A 87 -1.56 0.30 -9.80
CA LEU A 87 -0.96 1.29 -10.69
C LEU A 87 -1.81 2.57 -10.81
N GLY A 88 -3.14 2.43 -10.84
CA GLY A 88 -4.05 3.57 -10.86
C GLY A 88 -3.89 4.42 -9.60
N SER A 89 -3.94 3.80 -8.43
CA SER A 89 -3.75 4.49 -7.15
C SER A 89 -2.31 4.96 -6.93
N ALA A 90 -1.29 4.26 -7.45
CA ALA A 90 0.08 4.77 -7.43
C ALA A 90 0.20 6.09 -8.21
N ALA A 91 -0.35 6.15 -9.42
CA ALA A 91 -0.35 7.35 -10.24
C ALA A 91 -1.08 8.51 -9.55
N LEU A 92 -2.26 8.25 -8.96
CA LEU A 92 -3.03 9.24 -8.22
C LEU A 92 -2.29 9.71 -6.95
N GLY A 93 -1.68 8.80 -6.22
CA GLY A 93 -0.87 9.10 -5.04
C GLY A 93 0.32 9.99 -5.36
N LEU A 94 1.11 9.64 -6.39
CA LEU A 94 2.22 10.46 -6.88
C LEU A 94 1.76 11.84 -7.34
N TYR A 95 0.65 11.90 -8.09
CA TYR A 95 0.04 13.16 -8.51
C TYR A 95 -0.38 14.02 -7.30
N ALA A 96 -0.96 13.41 -6.27
CA ALA A 96 -1.36 14.08 -5.04
C ALA A 96 -0.15 14.60 -4.24
N MET A 97 0.87 13.76 -4.03
CA MET A 97 2.10 14.12 -3.32
C MET A 97 2.82 15.31 -3.98
N SER A 98 2.83 15.38 -5.32
CA SER A 98 3.43 16.51 -6.04
C SER A 98 2.73 17.87 -5.81
N ARG A 99 1.56 17.87 -5.15
CA ARG A 99 0.73 19.06 -4.86
C ARG A 99 0.51 19.27 -3.36
N LEU A 100 1.06 18.42 -2.52
CA LEU A 100 0.91 18.47 -1.07
C LEU A 100 2.27 18.74 -0.43
N PRO A 101 2.32 19.45 0.71
CA PRO A 101 3.57 19.69 1.41
C PRO A 101 4.20 18.36 1.83
N ALA A 102 5.46 18.17 1.46
CA ALA A 102 6.25 17.06 1.94
C ALA A 102 6.57 17.28 3.43
N LYS A 103 6.16 16.33 4.28
CA LYS A 103 6.55 16.32 5.69
C LYS A 103 7.67 15.30 5.91
N PRO A 104 8.75 15.64 6.61
CA PRO A 104 9.76 14.67 6.98
C PRO A 104 9.20 13.64 7.96
N GLY A 105 9.70 12.41 7.89
CA GLY A 105 9.37 11.36 8.86
C GLY A 105 7.97 10.79 8.65
N ILE A 106 7.54 10.67 7.39
CA ILE A 106 6.35 9.88 7.07
C ILE A 106 6.68 8.39 7.10
N TRP A 107 7.91 7.98 6.78
CA TRP A 107 8.33 6.58 6.72
C TRP A 107 8.02 5.82 8.02
N TRP A 108 8.30 6.40 9.19
CA TRP A 108 8.04 5.72 10.47
C TRP A 108 6.54 5.68 10.80
N ARG A 109 5.77 6.70 10.38
CA ARG A 109 4.31 6.69 10.51
C ARG A 109 3.67 5.66 9.59
N ALA A 110 4.24 5.47 8.40
CA ALA A 110 3.85 4.42 7.49
C ALA A 110 4.19 3.03 8.05
N ALA A 111 5.34 2.89 8.72
CA ALA A 111 5.66 1.65 9.45
C ALA A 111 4.64 1.37 10.57
N LEU A 112 4.29 2.37 11.39
CA LEU A 112 3.24 2.23 12.41
C LEU A 112 1.87 1.89 11.81
N PHE A 113 1.51 2.52 10.70
CA PHE A 113 0.29 2.19 9.96
C PHE A 113 0.28 0.72 9.56
N PHE A 114 1.39 0.19 9.04
CA PHE A 114 1.50 -1.22 8.71
C PHE A 114 1.33 -2.13 9.91
N TYR A 115 1.97 -1.86 11.05
CA TYR A 115 1.73 -2.65 12.26
C TYR A 115 0.27 -2.59 12.73
N GLY A 116 -0.38 -1.44 12.61
CA GLY A 116 -1.81 -1.30 12.85
C GLY A 116 -2.63 -2.21 11.92
N VAL A 117 -2.30 -2.24 10.63
CA VAL A 117 -2.95 -3.12 9.65
C VAL A 117 -2.64 -4.59 9.93
N GLN A 118 -1.41 -4.96 10.31
CA GLN A 118 -1.05 -6.34 10.68
C GLN A 118 -1.89 -6.82 11.86
N LEU A 119 -1.99 -6.01 12.91
CA LEU A 119 -2.80 -6.33 14.08
C LEU A 119 -4.29 -6.45 13.71
N ALA A 120 -4.83 -5.48 12.97
CA ALA A 120 -6.21 -5.53 12.52
C ALA A 120 -6.50 -6.75 11.64
N THR A 121 -5.58 -7.10 10.74
CA THR A 121 -5.67 -8.29 9.88
C THR A 121 -5.72 -9.56 10.74
N ARG A 122 -4.87 -9.67 11.75
CA ARG A 122 -4.83 -10.82 12.66
C ARG A 122 -6.11 -10.92 13.52
N LEU A 123 -6.72 -9.80 13.87
CA LEU A 123 -7.99 -9.80 14.60
C LEU A 123 -9.20 -10.10 13.71
N ALA A 124 -9.15 -9.74 12.42
CA ALA A 124 -10.28 -9.84 11.50
C ALA A 124 -10.26 -11.09 10.62
N THR A 125 -9.12 -11.77 10.48
CA THR A 125 -8.95 -12.91 9.56
C THR A 125 -8.39 -14.14 10.28
N GLY A 126 -8.58 -15.33 9.71
CA GLY A 126 -8.01 -16.58 10.25
C GLY A 126 -6.71 -17.02 9.56
N PRO A 127 -5.92 -17.93 10.18
CA PRO A 127 -4.65 -18.42 9.66
C PRO A 127 -4.70 -18.98 8.23
N ARG A 128 -5.84 -19.56 7.84
CA ARG A 128 -6.05 -20.12 6.51
C ARG A 128 -5.84 -19.13 5.36
N PHE A 129 -6.03 -17.83 5.63
CA PHE A 129 -5.92 -16.79 4.60
C PHE A 129 -4.52 -16.19 4.53
N ASN A 130 -3.80 -16.18 5.66
CA ASN A 130 -2.45 -15.63 5.79
C ASN A 130 -2.21 -14.26 5.11
N VAL A 131 -3.22 -13.40 5.11
CA VAL A 131 -3.16 -12.07 4.48
C VAL A 131 -2.10 -11.22 5.17
N ASN A 132 -1.33 -10.47 4.38
CA ASN A 132 -0.16 -9.72 4.84
C ASN A 132 0.89 -10.56 5.59
N GLN A 133 0.86 -11.89 5.44
CA GLN A 133 1.80 -12.82 6.06
C GLN A 133 1.84 -12.69 7.60
N VAL A 134 0.67 -12.44 8.23
CA VAL A 134 0.55 -12.26 9.68
C VAL A 134 0.55 -13.57 10.47
N TYR A 135 0.42 -14.71 9.79
CA TYR A 135 0.33 -16.04 10.39
C TYR A 135 1.48 -16.97 9.99
N ASP A 136 1.90 -16.93 8.74
CA ASP A 136 2.95 -17.79 8.18
C ASP A 136 3.73 -17.06 7.06
N MET A 137 4.81 -17.66 6.57
CA MET A 137 5.64 -17.14 5.49
C MET A 137 4.96 -17.29 4.14
N HIS A 138 5.30 -16.42 3.20
CA HIS A 138 4.83 -16.55 1.83
C HIS A 138 5.45 -17.79 1.18
N GLU A 139 4.68 -18.50 0.34
CA GLU A 139 5.06 -19.82 -0.19
C GLU A 139 6.43 -19.81 -0.89
N SER A 140 6.68 -18.81 -1.73
CA SER A 140 7.95 -18.62 -2.45
C SER A 140 9.19 -18.48 -1.56
N PHE A 141 9.00 -18.21 -0.26
CA PHE A 141 10.06 -18.02 0.72
C PHE A 141 10.20 -19.19 1.72
N ARG A 142 9.35 -20.22 1.63
CA ARG A 142 9.38 -21.38 2.57
C ARG A 142 10.69 -22.17 2.49
N ALA A 143 11.34 -22.22 1.33
CA ALA A 143 12.59 -22.96 1.17
C ALA A 143 13.82 -22.20 1.74
N GLN A 144 13.72 -20.89 1.90
CA GLN A 144 14.82 -20.01 2.29
C GLN A 144 14.82 -19.70 3.79
N PHE A 145 13.70 -19.90 4.47
CA PHE A 145 13.54 -19.60 5.89
C PHE A 145 12.99 -20.79 6.68
N THR A 146 13.67 -21.11 7.78
CA THR A 146 13.24 -22.16 8.71
C THR A 146 12.39 -21.64 9.87
N SER A 147 12.29 -20.31 10.02
CA SER A 147 11.57 -19.66 11.12
C SER A 147 10.75 -18.48 10.61
N TYR A 148 9.45 -18.50 10.94
CA TYR A 148 8.52 -17.42 10.62
C TYR A 148 8.98 -16.10 11.21
N TRP A 149 9.51 -16.10 12.44
CA TRP A 149 9.95 -14.88 13.11
C TRP A 149 11.16 -14.24 12.44
N VAL A 150 12.09 -15.05 11.91
CA VAL A 150 13.23 -14.55 11.14
C VAL A 150 12.75 -13.94 9.83
N TYR A 151 11.86 -14.63 9.11
CA TYR A 151 11.22 -14.11 7.89
C TYR A 151 10.51 -12.78 8.18
N PHE A 152 9.67 -12.73 9.21
CA PHE A 152 8.91 -11.54 9.58
C PHE A 152 9.81 -10.37 9.97
N ALA A 153 10.87 -10.61 10.74
CA ALA A 153 11.82 -9.57 11.14
C ALA A 153 12.58 -9.00 9.94
N LEU A 154 13.10 -9.85 9.05
CA LEU A 154 13.82 -9.42 7.86
C LEU A 154 12.89 -8.69 6.86
N ASN A 155 11.69 -9.20 6.66
CA ASN A 155 10.69 -8.58 5.79
C ASN A 155 10.27 -7.20 6.35
N THR A 156 10.14 -7.09 7.67
CA THR A 156 9.91 -5.81 8.36
C THR A 156 11.04 -4.82 8.13
N VAL A 157 12.30 -5.24 8.32
CA VAL A 157 13.47 -4.39 8.06
C VAL A 157 13.49 -3.94 6.61
N PHE A 158 13.25 -4.86 5.67
CA PHE A 158 13.18 -4.56 4.24
C PHE A 158 12.11 -3.52 3.93
N PHE A 159 10.88 -3.68 4.42
CA PHE A 159 9.82 -2.72 4.18
C PHE A 159 10.09 -1.36 4.85
N VAL A 160 10.59 -1.32 6.08
CA VAL A 160 10.93 -0.06 6.76
C VAL A 160 12.04 0.68 6.01
N ALA A 161 13.09 -0.02 5.58
CA ALA A 161 14.15 0.55 4.76
C ALA A 161 13.60 1.05 3.40
N GLY A 162 12.72 0.28 2.77
CA GLY A 162 12.03 0.67 1.53
C GLY A 162 11.19 1.93 1.69
N LEU A 163 10.42 2.05 2.77
CA LEU A 163 9.64 3.26 3.09
C LEU A 163 10.54 4.49 3.26
N LEU A 164 11.65 4.34 4.00
CA LEU A 164 12.62 5.42 4.18
C LEU A 164 13.25 5.84 2.84
N ALA A 165 13.71 4.88 2.06
CA ALA A 165 14.31 5.12 0.75
C ALA A 165 13.33 5.81 -0.21
N LEU A 166 12.08 5.35 -0.27
CA LEU A 166 11.02 5.95 -1.07
C LEU A 166 10.70 7.37 -0.62
N GLU A 167 10.57 7.63 0.68
CA GLU A 167 10.35 9.00 1.17
C GLU A 167 11.48 9.93 0.73
N LEU A 168 12.74 9.53 0.94
CA LEU A 168 13.91 10.33 0.58
C LEU A 168 13.96 10.62 -0.92
N LEU A 169 13.73 9.59 -1.75
CA LEU A 169 13.71 9.71 -3.21
C LEU A 169 12.61 10.65 -3.68
N LEU A 170 11.37 10.44 -3.22
CA LEU A 170 10.21 11.23 -3.66
C LEU A 170 10.33 12.69 -3.21
N ARG A 171 10.80 12.95 -1.99
CA ARG A 171 11.05 14.32 -1.52
C ARG A 171 12.08 15.04 -2.39
N LYS A 172 13.18 14.36 -2.74
CA LYS A 172 14.22 14.91 -3.62
C LYS A 172 13.67 15.21 -5.02
N THR A 173 12.89 14.30 -5.60
CA THR A 173 12.33 14.45 -6.94
C THR A 173 11.26 15.53 -7.01
N ILE A 174 10.35 15.59 -6.03
CA ILE A 174 9.31 16.63 -5.94
C ILE A 174 9.94 18.01 -5.75
N ALA A 175 10.96 18.13 -4.87
CA ALA A 175 11.67 19.39 -4.67
C ALA A 175 12.43 19.86 -5.92
N ARG A 176 12.97 18.94 -6.73
CA ARG A 176 13.58 19.27 -8.03
C ARG A 176 12.53 19.74 -9.04
N ALA A 177 11.40 19.04 -9.16
CA ALA A 177 10.33 19.40 -10.07
C ALA A 177 9.70 20.76 -9.74
N GLY A 178 9.59 21.11 -8.45
CA GLY A 178 9.12 22.43 -8.02
C GLY A 178 10.05 23.57 -8.45
N ARG A 179 11.38 23.35 -8.39
CA ARG A 179 12.38 24.35 -8.82
C ARG A 179 12.43 24.58 -10.34
N MET A 180 12.00 23.64 -11.16
CA MET A 180 11.94 23.82 -12.62
C MET A 180 10.68 24.57 -13.09
N ARG A 181 9.70 24.80 -12.19
CA ARG A 181 8.42 25.45 -12.51
C ARG A 181 8.31 26.89 -12.01
N GLY A 182 9.28 27.36 -11.23
CA GLY A 182 9.37 28.73 -10.73
C GLY A 182 10.55 29.44 -11.36
#